data_AF-A0A645DAD4-F1
#
_entry.id   AF-A0A645DAD4-F1
#
_cell.length_a   1.000
_cell.length_b   1.000
_cell.length_c   1.000
_cell.angle_alpha   90.00
_cell.angle_beta   90.00
_cell.angle_gamma   90.00
#
_symmetry.space_group_name_H-M   'P 1'
#
loop_
_entity.id
_entity.type
_entity.pdbx_description
1 polymer ?
#
loop_
_entity_poly.entity_id
_entity_poly.type
_entity_poly.pdbx_seq_one_letter_code
_entity_poly.pdbx_strand_id
1 'polypeptide(L)'
;MNPNDTITGKKITISFQTIMSGKEKTLAFPIPMDWSTVSNDVKTEQSNQDGETVLVPGEKLFEIMDGFTITGVGYIEEQLHIQLYTPNRHIFDDHSSLYLQNADGTKINCNPIYRGGYNTGDPEIERSADYVEYVFDVPQDSLSKYQLFGDFYSAKTRVDGNWSITFPLVND
;
A
#
# COMPACT_ATOMS: atom_id res chain seq x y z
N MET A 1 -19.44 11.33 -16.54
CA MET A 1 -20.88 11.30 -16.82
C MET A 1 -21.44 12.61 -16.33
N ASN A 2 -22.16 13.36 -17.16
CA ASN A 2 -22.82 14.57 -16.67
C ASN A 2 -23.92 14.14 -15.68
N PRO A 3 -24.14 14.89 -14.59
CA PRO A 3 -25.21 14.59 -13.64
C PRO A 3 -26.61 14.64 -14.26
N ASN A 4 -26.74 15.18 -15.48
CA ASN A 4 -27.98 15.23 -16.26
C ASN A 4 -28.12 14.11 -17.30
N ASP A 5 -27.13 13.22 -17.43
CA ASP A 5 -27.21 12.10 -18.37
C ASP A 5 -28.17 11.05 -17.79
N THR A 6 -29.29 10.84 -18.49
CA THR A 6 -30.27 9.80 -18.12
C THR A 6 -29.90 8.49 -18.81
N ILE A 7 -29.86 7.38 -18.08
CA ILE A 7 -29.69 6.05 -18.68
C ILE A 7 -30.99 5.72 -19.43
N THR A 8 -30.91 5.70 -20.77
CA THR A 8 -32.04 5.37 -21.64
C THR A 8 -31.90 3.94 -22.18
N GLY A 9 -32.98 3.17 -22.21
CA GLY A 9 -32.97 1.78 -22.70
C GLY A 9 -33.89 0.83 -21.93
N LYS A 10 -33.99 -0.42 -22.40
CA LYS A 10 -34.81 -1.47 -21.74
C LYS A 10 -34.05 -2.28 -20.70
N LYS A 11 -32.72 -2.15 -20.66
CA LYS A 11 -31.83 -2.93 -19.80
C LYS A 11 -30.48 -2.26 -19.64
N ILE A 12 -29.78 -2.60 -18.56
CA ILE A 12 -28.37 -2.28 -18.31
C ILE A 12 -27.59 -3.58 -18.31
N THR A 13 -26.46 -3.63 -19.02
CA THR A 13 -25.51 -4.75 -18.96
C THR A 13 -24.20 -4.25 -18.38
N ILE A 14 -23.71 -4.93 -17.36
CA ILE A 14 -22.41 -4.69 -16.72
C ILE A 14 -21.54 -5.91 -16.96
N SER A 15 -20.34 -5.71 -17.48
CA SER A 15 -19.36 -6.78 -17.68
C SER A 15 -18.06 -6.44 -16.96
N PHE A 16 -17.44 -7.44 -16.34
CA PHE A 16 -16.18 -7.30 -15.61
C PHE A 16 -15.44 -8.65 -15.58
N GLN A 17 -14.13 -8.60 -15.32
CA GLN A 17 -13.26 -9.78 -15.35
C GLN A 17 -13.01 -10.38 -13.96
N THR A 18 -13.16 -9.58 -12.91
CA THR A 18 -12.81 -9.99 -11.54
C THR A 18 -13.82 -9.39 -10.57
N ILE A 19 -14.29 -10.22 -9.64
CA ILE A 19 -14.98 -9.79 -8.42
C ILE A 19 -14.03 -10.00 -7.25
N MET A 20 -13.77 -8.94 -6.49
CA MET A 20 -13.13 -9.04 -5.18
C MET A 20 -14.18 -8.73 -4.10
N SER A 21 -14.25 -9.55 -3.07
CA SER A 21 -15.24 -9.42 -2.00
C SER A 21 -14.68 -9.82 -0.64
N GLY A 22 -15.42 -9.49 0.42
CA GLY A 22 -14.99 -9.74 1.79
C GLY A 22 -13.76 -8.90 2.17
N LYS A 23 -13.81 -7.58 1.92
CA LYS A 23 -12.74 -6.67 2.30
C LYS A 23 -12.62 -6.63 3.82
N GLU A 24 -11.53 -7.17 4.33
CA GLU A 24 -11.14 -7.09 5.73
C GLU A 24 -10.27 -5.86 5.96
N LYS A 25 -10.33 -5.36 7.20
CA LYS A 25 -9.51 -4.25 7.65
C LYS A 25 -8.92 -4.55 9.02
N THR A 26 -7.63 -4.30 9.17
CA THR A 26 -6.93 -4.29 10.45
C THR A 26 -6.47 -2.87 10.69
N LEU A 27 -7.09 -2.19 11.65
CA LEU A 27 -6.88 -0.76 11.91
C LEU A 27 -6.06 -0.53 13.17
N ALA A 28 -5.27 0.53 13.16
CA ALA A 28 -4.40 0.94 14.26
C ALA A 28 -3.55 -0.22 14.79
N PHE A 29 -3.02 -1.04 13.89
CA PHE A 29 -2.20 -2.18 14.26
C PHE A 29 -0.81 -1.69 14.69
N PRO A 30 -0.37 -1.94 15.93
CA PRO A 30 0.96 -1.54 16.38
C PRO A 30 2.02 -2.39 15.69
N ILE A 31 3.02 -1.75 15.11
CA ILE A 31 4.14 -2.40 14.45
C ILE A 31 5.37 -2.24 15.35
N PRO A 32 5.84 -3.33 15.98
CA PRO A 32 6.99 -3.25 16.90
C PRO A 32 8.25 -2.95 16.10
N MET A 33 8.87 -1.80 16.39
CA MET A 33 10.10 -1.35 15.75
C MET A 33 11.19 -1.16 16.79
N ASP A 34 12.37 -1.71 16.50
CA ASP A 34 13.58 -1.38 17.25
C ASP A 34 14.28 -0.19 16.60
N TRP A 35 13.90 1.01 17.04
CA TRP A 35 14.43 2.26 16.51
C TRP A 35 15.95 2.41 16.72
N SER A 36 16.57 1.65 17.64
CA SER A 36 18.01 1.72 17.87
C SER A 36 18.85 1.15 16.73
N THR A 37 18.22 0.36 15.85
CA THR A 37 18.86 -0.25 14.69
C THR A 37 18.76 0.59 13.42
N VAL A 38 18.01 1.70 13.46
CA VAL A 38 17.81 2.57 12.31
C VAL A 38 19.06 3.42 12.06
N SER A 39 19.60 3.31 10.84
CA SER A 39 20.85 3.94 10.42
C SER A 39 20.64 4.94 9.28
N ASN A 40 21.63 5.80 9.07
CA ASN A 40 21.74 6.70 7.93
C ASN A 40 22.60 6.07 6.81
N ASP A 41 23.29 4.97 7.11
CA ASP A 41 24.05 4.18 6.15
C ASP A 41 23.11 3.15 5.48
N VAL A 42 22.26 3.66 4.59
CA VAL A 42 21.30 2.86 3.81
C VAL A 42 21.62 2.92 2.32
N LYS A 43 21.32 1.84 1.61
CA LYS A 43 21.41 1.81 0.16
C LYS A 43 20.17 2.45 -0.45
N THR A 44 20.39 3.39 -1.36
CA THR A 44 19.33 4.14 -2.01
C THR A 44 19.40 4.04 -3.53
N GLU A 45 18.28 4.22 -4.20
CA GLU A 45 18.14 4.37 -5.65
C GLU A 45 17.10 5.46 -5.97
N GLN A 46 16.89 5.75 -7.24
CA GLN A 46 15.88 6.70 -7.69
C GLN A 46 14.57 5.98 -7.98
N SER A 47 13.44 6.52 -7.52
CA SER A 47 12.12 5.97 -7.83
C SER A 47 11.80 6.09 -9.32
N ASN A 48 11.08 5.10 -9.85
CA ASN A 48 10.78 5.03 -11.28
C ASN A 48 9.82 6.13 -11.76
N GLN A 49 8.94 6.60 -10.88
CA GLN A 49 7.85 7.51 -11.25
C GLN A 49 8.31 8.98 -11.21
N ASP A 50 8.90 9.40 -10.10
CA ASP A 50 9.13 10.82 -9.82
C ASP A 50 10.62 11.16 -9.57
N GLY A 51 11.53 10.18 -9.61
CA GLY A 51 12.96 10.41 -9.45
C GLY A 51 13.33 10.91 -8.05
N GLU A 52 12.57 10.51 -7.04
CA GLU A 52 12.89 10.73 -5.63
C GLU A 52 13.87 9.67 -5.12
N THR A 53 14.77 10.06 -4.21
CA THR A 53 15.70 9.14 -3.55
C THR A 53 14.94 8.26 -2.54
N VAL A 54 15.08 6.95 -2.70
CA VAL A 54 14.30 5.94 -2.00
C VAL A 54 15.19 4.75 -1.64
N LEU A 55 14.79 3.95 -0.64
CA LEU A 55 15.52 2.75 -0.23
C LEU A 55 15.56 1.71 -1.35
N VAL A 56 16.71 1.07 -1.56
CA VAL A 56 16.79 -0.11 -2.43
C VAL A 56 15.96 -1.24 -1.82
N PRO A 57 15.13 -1.98 -2.59
CA PRO A 57 14.42 -3.15 -2.10
C PRO A 57 15.37 -4.13 -1.41
N GLY A 58 15.17 -4.32 -0.11
CA GLY A 58 16.00 -5.16 0.73
C GLY A 58 15.43 -6.56 0.97
N GLU A 59 16.17 -7.36 1.75
CA GLU A 59 15.64 -8.59 2.32
C GLU A 59 14.49 -8.29 3.30
N LYS A 60 13.66 -9.30 3.58
CA LYS A 60 12.56 -9.18 4.54
C LYS A 60 13.15 -8.88 5.92
N LEU A 61 12.87 -7.69 6.45
CA LEU A 61 13.29 -7.29 7.80
C LEU A 61 12.26 -7.76 8.84
N PHE A 62 10.99 -7.50 8.56
CA PHE A 62 9.90 -7.78 9.49
C PHE A 62 8.58 -8.03 8.75
N GLU A 63 7.99 -9.21 8.93
CA GLU A 63 6.65 -9.50 8.44
C GLU A 63 5.62 -9.02 9.45
N ILE A 64 4.77 -8.07 9.03
CA ILE A 64 3.72 -7.51 9.90
C ILE A 64 2.56 -8.49 9.99
N MET A 65 2.11 -8.94 8.82
CA MET A 65 1.10 -9.97 8.59
C MET A 65 1.20 -10.45 7.14
N ASP A 66 0.47 -11.51 6.80
CA ASP A 66 0.41 -12.00 5.42
C ASP A 66 0.07 -10.87 4.44
N GLY A 67 0.82 -10.77 3.35
CA GLY A 67 0.70 -9.70 2.35
C GLY A 67 1.38 -8.36 2.68
N PHE A 68 1.96 -8.18 3.89
CA PHE A 68 2.61 -6.92 4.28
C PHE A 68 3.93 -7.15 5.02
N THR A 69 5.03 -6.74 4.41
CA THR A 69 6.39 -6.92 4.97
C THR A 69 7.20 -5.64 4.89
N ILE A 70 7.89 -5.27 5.98
CA ILE A 70 8.89 -4.21 5.95
C ILE A 70 10.19 -4.78 5.38
N THR A 71 10.71 -4.15 4.34
CA THR A 71 11.93 -4.56 3.61
C THR A 71 13.05 -3.53 3.71
N GLY A 72 12.79 -2.36 4.29
CA GLY A 72 13.79 -1.31 4.48
C GLY A 72 13.33 -0.28 5.50
N VAL A 73 14.26 0.16 6.35
CA VAL A 73 14.08 1.28 7.27
C VAL A 73 15.40 2.03 7.37
N GLY A 74 15.36 3.36 7.29
CA GLY A 74 16.55 4.19 7.38
C GLY A 74 16.25 5.67 7.27
N TYR A 75 17.28 6.48 7.51
CA TYR A 75 17.21 7.91 7.24
C TYR A 75 17.82 8.26 5.89
N ILE A 76 17.09 9.07 5.13
CA ILE A 76 17.54 9.69 3.88
C ILE A 76 17.24 11.18 4.03
N GLU A 77 18.25 12.03 3.86
CA GLU A 77 18.08 13.50 3.92
C GLU A 77 17.29 13.98 5.16
N GLU A 78 17.66 13.48 6.35
CA GLU A 78 17.03 13.79 7.65
C GLU A 78 15.59 13.31 7.85
N GLN A 79 15.02 12.61 6.86
CA GLN A 79 13.68 12.03 6.94
C GLN A 79 13.76 10.53 7.20
N LEU A 80 12.82 10.00 7.98
CA LEU A 80 12.70 8.57 8.20
C LEU A 80 11.95 7.94 7.02
N HIS A 81 12.57 6.97 6.38
CA HIS A 81 11.99 6.17 5.31
C HIS A 81 11.68 4.78 5.82
N ILE A 82 10.46 4.31 5.56
CA ILE A 82 10.02 2.94 5.83
C ILE A 82 9.49 2.35 4.53
N GLN A 83 10.12 1.29 4.06
CA GLN A 83 9.71 0.60 2.84
C GLN A 83 8.84 -0.60 3.17
N LEU A 84 7.64 -0.62 2.58
CA LEU A 84 6.68 -1.70 2.70
C LEU A 84 6.54 -2.44 1.37
N TYR A 85 6.72 -3.75 1.44
CA TYR A 85 6.46 -4.70 0.38
C TYR A 85 5.04 -5.25 0.48
N THR A 86 4.27 -5.12 -0.61
CA THR A 86 2.86 -5.54 -0.73
C THR A 86 2.67 -6.37 -2.02
N PRO A 87 2.95 -7.69 -1.98
CA PRO A 87 2.96 -8.52 -3.19
C PRO A 87 1.59 -8.74 -3.82
N ASN A 88 0.53 -8.70 -3.01
CA ASN A 88 -0.78 -9.16 -3.43
C ASN A 88 -1.74 -8.03 -3.79
N ARG A 89 -1.26 -6.78 -3.97
CA ARG A 89 -2.14 -5.64 -4.29
C ARG A 89 -3.01 -5.88 -5.52
N HIS A 90 -2.42 -6.45 -6.57
CA HIS A 90 -3.14 -6.74 -7.81
C HIS A 90 -4.05 -7.98 -7.72
N ILE A 91 -3.87 -8.82 -6.70
CA ILE A 91 -4.63 -10.05 -6.47
C ILE A 91 -5.83 -9.77 -5.57
N PHE A 92 -5.58 -9.17 -4.41
CA PHE A 92 -6.52 -9.02 -3.30
C PHE A 92 -6.79 -7.56 -2.92
N ASP A 93 -6.40 -6.58 -3.74
CA ASP A 93 -6.50 -5.16 -3.37
C ASP A 93 -5.80 -4.87 -2.04
N ASP A 94 -4.64 -5.51 -1.80
CA ASP A 94 -3.83 -5.26 -0.61
C ASP A 94 -3.27 -3.83 -0.65
N HIS A 95 -3.62 -3.01 0.33
CA HIS A 95 -3.04 -1.68 0.53
C HIS A 95 -3.01 -1.33 2.01
N SER A 96 -2.16 -0.36 2.34
CA SER A 96 -2.04 0.10 3.71
C SER A 96 -1.75 1.59 3.81
N SER A 97 -1.95 2.12 5.00
CA SER A 97 -1.46 3.42 5.43
C SER A 97 -0.63 3.22 6.69
N LEU A 98 0.61 3.71 6.68
CA LEU A 98 1.45 3.75 7.88
C LEU A 98 1.42 5.16 8.48
N TYR A 99 1.44 5.23 9.81
CA TYR A 99 1.57 6.48 10.54
C TYR A 99 2.38 6.29 11.81
N LEU A 100 3.05 7.34 12.26
CA LEU A 100 3.66 7.37 13.59
C LEU A 100 2.69 7.97 14.60
N GLN A 101 2.82 7.57 15.85
CA GLN A 101 2.13 8.19 16.98
C GLN A 101 3.16 8.63 18.02
N ASN A 102 3.10 9.89 18.45
CA ASN A 102 3.96 10.40 19.52
C ASN A 102 3.43 10.03 20.91
N ALA A 103 4.21 10.32 21.96
CA ALA A 103 3.83 10.05 23.36
C ALA A 103 2.50 10.69 23.81
N ASP A 104 2.10 11.81 23.19
CA ASP A 104 0.82 12.50 23.47
C ASP A 104 -0.36 11.88 22.71
N GLY A 105 -0.12 10.82 21.92
CA GLY A 105 -1.13 10.16 21.10
C GLY A 105 -1.42 10.86 19.78
N THR A 106 -0.67 11.90 19.42
CA THR A 106 -0.84 12.63 18.15
C THR A 106 -0.31 11.80 16.99
N LYS A 107 -1.12 11.66 15.94
CA LYS A 107 -0.74 10.99 14.69
C LYS A 107 0.13 11.91 13.83
N ILE A 108 1.26 11.39 13.38
CA ILE A 108 2.13 11.99 12.36
C ILE A 108 1.94 11.18 11.08
N ASN A 109 1.37 11.83 10.07
CA ASN A 109 1.15 11.22 8.76
C ASN A 109 2.47 11.23 7.97
N CYS A 110 2.65 10.23 7.13
CA CYS A 110 3.73 10.17 6.16
C CYS A 110 3.41 10.96 4.88
N ASN A 111 4.45 11.24 4.10
CA ASN A 111 4.35 11.43 2.66
C ASN A 111 4.66 10.08 1.97
N PRO A 112 3.69 9.39 1.37
CA PRO A 112 3.95 8.13 0.69
C PRO A 112 4.53 8.38 -0.72
N ILE A 113 5.66 7.75 -1.01
CA ILE A 113 6.27 7.72 -2.34
C ILE A 113 5.96 6.36 -2.97
N TYR A 114 5.19 6.38 -4.05
CA TYR A 114 4.85 5.16 -4.78
C TYR A 114 5.99 4.84 -5.75
N ARG A 115 6.62 3.67 -5.58
CA ARG A 115 7.78 3.27 -6.39
C ARG A 115 7.38 2.55 -7.69
N GLY A 116 6.09 2.27 -7.88
CA GLY A 116 5.60 1.43 -8.96
C GLY A 116 5.63 -0.05 -8.60
N GLY A 117 5.00 -0.85 -9.45
CA GLY A 117 5.10 -2.30 -9.36
C GLY A 117 6.47 -2.77 -9.86
N TYR A 118 7.22 -3.49 -9.03
CA TYR A 118 8.47 -4.16 -9.42
C TYR A 118 8.22 -5.60 -9.88
N ASN A 119 8.42 -5.88 -11.17
CA ASN A 119 8.55 -7.27 -11.62
C ASN A 119 9.88 -7.73 -11.02
N THR A 120 9.86 -8.71 -10.12
CA THR A 120 11.05 -9.19 -9.37
C THR A 120 12.04 -9.95 -10.27
N GLY A 121 12.29 -9.45 -11.49
CA GLY A 121 13.07 -10.10 -12.53
C GLY A 121 12.34 -11.22 -13.27
N ASP A 122 11.06 -11.46 -12.98
CA ASP A 122 10.27 -12.48 -13.67
C ASP A 122 9.37 -11.85 -14.75
N PRO A 123 9.66 -12.09 -16.04
CA PRO A 123 8.88 -11.56 -17.15
C PRO A 123 7.50 -12.21 -17.32
N GLU A 124 7.21 -13.33 -16.65
CA GLU A 124 5.89 -13.99 -16.69
C GLU A 124 4.92 -13.45 -15.62
N ILE A 125 5.41 -12.72 -14.62
CA ILE A 125 4.56 -12.08 -13.62
C ILE A 125 4.09 -10.74 -14.19
N GLU A 126 2.87 -10.72 -14.75
CA GLU A 126 2.28 -9.54 -15.40
C GLU A 126 2.13 -8.33 -14.46
N ARG A 127 2.11 -8.56 -13.14
CA ARG A 127 2.04 -7.53 -12.10
C ARG A 127 2.85 -7.94 -10.88
N SER A 128 4.13 -7.64 -10.93
CA SER A 128 4.92 -7.10 -9.84
C SER A 128 4.29 -6.92 -8.46
N ALA A 129 5.06 -7.28 -7.44
CA ALA A 129 4.81 -6.81 -6.10
C ALA A 129 5.04 -5.30 -5.98
N ASP A 130 4.24 -4.65 -5.12
CA ASP A 130 4.35 -3.21 -4.90
C ASP A 130 5.32 -2.92 -3.76
N TYR A 131 6.20 -1.93 -3.98
CA TYR A 131 6.97 -1.30 -2.92
C TYR A 131 6.46 0.13 -2.73
N VAL A 132 6.01 0.43 -1.52
CA VAL A 132 5.59 1.78 -1.13
C VAL A 132 6.56 2.28 -0.07
N GLU A 133 7.07 3.48 -0.27
CA GLU A 133 7.93 4.13 0.72
C GLU A 133 7.11 5.13 1.54
N TYR A 134 7.15 5.00 2.85
CA TYR A 134 6.47 5.89 3.79
C TYR A 134 7.51 6.80 4.42
N VAL A 135 7.48 8.08 4.05
CA VAL A 135 8.46 9.07 4.48
C VAL A 135 7.90 9.94 5.60
N PHE A 136 8.63 10.07 6.69
CA PHE A 136 8.24 10.84 7.87
C PHE A 136 9.25 11.93 8.17
N ASP A 137 8.74 13.15 8.36
CA ASP A 137 9.52 14.29 8.84
C ASP A 137 9.63 14.24 10.37
N VAL A 138 10.48 13.33 10.87
CA VAL A 138 10.75 13.14 12.30
C VAL A 138 12.26 13.05 12.55
N PRO A 139 12.82 13.88 13.46
CA PRO A 139 14.24 13.84 13.78
C PRO A 139 14.68 12.49 14.37
N GLN A 140 15.85 12.00 13.98
CA GLN A 140 16.42 10.75 14.46
C GLN A 140 16.55 10.69 15.99
N ASP A 141 17.00 11.78 16.61
CA ASP A 141 17.18 11.87 18.07
C ASP A 141 15.88 11.74 18.88
N SER A 142 14.72 11.99 18.24
CA SER A 142 13.42 11.86 18.88
C SER A 142 12.66 10.60 18.46
N LEU A 143 13.18 9.80 17.51
CA LEU A 143 12.49 8.65 16.94
C LEU A 143 12.04 7.63 18.00
N SER A 144 12.85 7.44 19.05
CA SER A 144 12.54 6.57 20.19
C SER A 144 11.24 6.94 20.95
N LYS A 145 10.71 8.15 20.75
CA LYS A 145 9.47 8.65 21.37
C LYS A 145 8.22 8.34 20.54
N TYR A 146 8.38 7.72 19.38
CA TYR A 146 7.29 7.39 18.46
C TYR A 146 7.02 5.89 18.42
N GLN A 147 5.77 5.55 18.12
CA GLN A 147 5.34 4.20 17.82
C GLN A 147 4.82 4.14 16.38
N LEU A 148 5.15 3.07 15.67
CA LEU A 148 4.65 2.85 14.31
C LEU A 148 3.33 2.09 14.35
N PHE A 149 2.40 2.54 13.52
CA PHE A 149 1.12 1.89 13.32
C PHE A 149 0.81 1.74 11.83
N GLY A 150 -0.05 0.77 11.52
CA GLY A 150 -0.59 0.60 10.18
C GLY A 150 -2.08 0.29 10.17
N ASP A 151 -2.76 0.80 9.15
CA ASP A 151 -4.09 0.38 8.73
C ASP A 151 -3.93 -0.48 7.47
N PHE A 152 -4.39 -1.73 7.51
CA PHE A 152 -4.21 -2.73 6.45
C PHE A 152 -5.56 -3.18 5.91
N TYR A 153 -5.63 -3.34 4.59
CA TYR A 153 -6.84 -3.71 3.87
C TYR A 153 -6.54 -4.82 2.88
N SER A 154 -7.40 -5.83 2.83
CA SER A 154 -7.25 -6.97 1.91
C SER A 154 -8.61 -7.60 1.61
N ALA A 155 -8.85 -7.99 0.36
CA ALA A 155 -10.00 -8.77 -0.03
C ALA A 155 -9.76 -10.27 0.23
N LYS A 156 -10.68 -10.93 0.92
CA LYS A 156 -10.56 -12.38 1.23
C LYS A 156 -10.88 -13.29 0.05
N THR A 157 -11.67 -12.81 -0.90
CA THR A 157 -12.15 -13.62 -2.01
C THR A 157 -11.90 -12.90 -3.33
N ARG A 158 -11.33 -13.64 -4.29
CA ARG A 158 -11.19 -13.23 -5.68
C ARG A 158 -11.88 -14.28 -6.56
N VAL A 159 -12.75 -13.81 -7.44
CA VAL A 159 -13.42 -14.65 -8.44
C VAL A 159 -13.16 -14.05 -9.82
N ASP A 160 -12.34 -14.73 -10.60
CA ASP A 160 -12.04 -14.35 -11.98
C ASP A 160 -13.01 -15.01 -12.97
N GLY A 161 -13.32 -14.32 -14.06
CA GLY A 161 -14.17 -14.82 -15.15
C GLY A 161 -14.71 -13.71 -16.02
N ASN A 162 -15.12 -14.04 -17.24
CA ASN A 162 -15.76 -13.07 -18.14
C ASN A 162 -17.24 -12.88 -17.77
N TRP A 163 -17.48 -12.22 -16.65
CA TRP A 163 -18.83 -12.00 -16.13
C TRP A 163 -19.58 -10.97 -16.98
N SER A 164 -20.85 -11.25 -17.23
CA SER A 164 -21.79 -10.30 -17.83
C SER A 164 -23.14 -10.43 -17.12
N ILE A 165 -23.57 -9.36 -16.46
CA ILE A 165 -24.81 -9.29 -15.69
C ILE A 165 -25.73 -8.30 -16.39
N THR A 166 -26.97 -8.70 -16.63
CA THR A 166 -27.97 -7.87 -17.31
C THR A 166 -29.19 -7.64 -16.42
N PHE A 167 -29.48 -6.37 -16.14
CA PHE A 167 -30.66 -5.93 -15.39
C PHE A 167 -31.70 -5.36 -16.36
N PRO A 168 -32.93 -5.88 -16.40
CA PRO A 168 -34.00 -5.19 -17.12
C PRO A 168 -34.33 -3.88 -16.40
N LEU A 169 -34.59 -2.82 -17.16
CA LEU A 169 -35.13 -1.57 -16.64
C LEU A 169 -36.65 -1.63 -16.78
N VAL A 170 -37.34 -1.67 -15.65
CA VAL A 170 -38.81 -1.57 -15.59
C VAL A 170 -39.13 -0.14 -15.16
N ASN A 171 -39.81 0.59 -16.04
CA ASN A 171 -40.40 1.87 -15.68
C ASN A 171 -41.82 1.59 -15.23
N ASP A 172 -42.13 1.88 -13.97
CA ASP A 172 -43.51 2.02 -13.52
C ASP A 172 -44.07 3.39 -13.95
#